data_AF-A0A168K0D1-F1
#
_entry.id   AF-A0A168K0D1-F1
#
_cell.length_a   1.000
_cell.length_b   1.000
_cell.length_c   1.000
_cell.angle_alpha   90.00
_cell.angle_beta   90.00
_cell.angle_gamma   90.00
#
_symmetry.space_group_name_H-M   'P 1'
#
loop_
_entity.id
_entity.type
_entity.pdbx_description
1 polymer ?
#
loop_
_entity_poly.entity_id
_entity_poly.type
_entity_poly.pdbx_seq_one_letter_code
_entity_poly.pdbx_strand_id
1 'polypeptide(L)'
;WAQEFIEANGIKTLFDELSHINRRCYRNQRECQLELEIIKCLRLLFNNYYGIQQVVSDPFYIITLTQSIVSPSLPIQRLVCDALTFMCYFEQPKGHALVMQGMDKLKESQKNYGRFDPWLKTLSAVLDGRGKMGSVVGASSDVRQIASKGSTDMPVIEHAVKYQEDYWFR
;
A
#
# COMPACT_ATOMS: atom_id res chain seq x y z
N TRP A 1 15.57 -14.33 11.27
CA TRP A 1 14.11 -14.10 11.17
C TRP A 1 13.65 -13.58 9.80
N ALA A 2 13.82 -12.30 9.43
CA ALA A 2 13.22 -11.78 8.18
C ALA A 2 13.70 -12.54 6.92
N GLN A 3 14.99 -12.88 6.87
CA GLN A 3 15.54 -13.72 5.82
C GLN A 3 14.93 -15.14 5.82
N GLU A 4 14.84 -15.80 6.97
CA GLU A 4 14.18 -17.11 7.08
C GLU A 4 12.71 -17.07 6.63
N PHE A 5 11.98 -15.99 6.94
CA PHE A 5 10.61 -15.79 6.48
C PHE A 5 10.54 -15.68 4.94
N ILE A 6 11.48 -14.95 4.33
CA ILE A 6 11.61 -14.80 2.88
C ILE A 6 11.94 -16.15 2.23
N GLU A 7 12.93 -16.88 2.77
CA GLU A 7 13.34 -18.21 2.33
C GLU A 7 12.21 -19.25 2.46
N ALA A 8 11.34 -19.10 3.45
CA ALA A 8 10.14 -19.91 3.65
C ALA A 8 8.94 -19.49 2.76
N ASN A 9 9.16 -18.71 1.70
CA ASN A 9 8.15 -18.19 0.77
C ASN A 9 7.13 -17.21 1.38
N GLY A 10 7.44 -16.58 2.51
CA GLY A 10 6.51 -15.68 3.18
C GLY A 10 6.06 -14.48 2.34
N ILE A 11 6.96 -13.89 1.54
CA ILE A 11 6.61 -12.82 0.58
C ILE A 11 5.59 -13.33 -0.45
N LYS A 12 5.82 -14.51 -1.01
CA LYS A 12 4.94 -15.09 -2.01
C LYS A 12 3.53 -15.29 -1.44
N THR A 13 3.42 -15.87 -0.25
CA THR A 13 2.13 -16.07 0.43
C THR A 13 1.39 -14.75 0.68
N LEU A 14 2.09 -13.70 1.10
CA LEU A 14 1.48 -12.37 1.27
C LEU A 14 0.92 -11.81 -0.04
N PHE A 15 1.65 -11.98 -1.16
CA PHE A 15 1.19 -11.54 -2.47
C PHE A 15 0.06 -12.40 -3.05
N ASP A 16 0.07 -13.70 -2.79
CA ASP A 16 -1.04 -14.59 -3.17
C ASP A 16 -2.35 -14.12 -2.49
N GLU A 17 -2.30 -13.84 -1.18
CA GLU A 17 -3.45 -13.30 -0.44
C GLU A 17 -3.87 -11.91 -0.94
N LEU A 18 -2.90 -11.03 -1.22
CA LEU A 18 -3.17 -9.71 -1.80
C LEU A 18 -3.87 -9.82 -3.17
N SER A 19 -3.43 -10.76 -4.02
CA SER A 19 -4.06 -11.06 -5.31
C SER A 19 -5.50 -11.57 -5.12
N HIS A 20 -5.76 -12.39 -4.11
CA HIS A 20 -7.12 -12.83 -3.77
C HIS A 20 -8.02 -11.67 -3.36
N ILE A 21 -7.52 -10.73 -2.55
CA ILE A 21 -8.26 -9.52 -2.16
C ILE A 21 -8.50 -8.64 -3.39
N ASN A 22 -7.51 -8.48 -4.27
CA ASN A 22 -7.59 -7.61 -5.44
C ASN A 22 -8.64 -8.05 -6.46
N ARG A 23 -8.94 -9.36 -6.54
CA ARG A 23 -9.96 -9.92 -7.44
C ARG A 23 -11.39 -9.73 -6.96
N ARG A 24 -11.62 -9.28 -5.71
CA ARG A 24 -12.97 -9.07 -5.18
C ARG A 24 -13.60 -7.85 -5.83
N CYS A 25 -14.82 -7.99 -6.34
CA CYS A 25 -15.59 -6.88 -6.90
C CYS A 25 -15.96 -5.82 -5.85
N TYR A 26 -16.11 -6.24 -4.60
CA TYR A 26 -16.40 -5.36 -3.46
C TYR A 26 -15.50 -5.75 -2.29
N ARG A 27 -14.84 -4.73 -1.70
CA ARG A 27 -13.98 -4.90 -0.52
C ARG A 27 -14.69 -4.37 0.73
N ASN A 28 -15.03 -5.25 1.66
CA ASN A 28 -15.59 -4.84 2.95
C ASN A 28 -14.50 -4.30 3.89
N GLN A 29 -14.90 -3.79 5.06
CA GLN A 29 -13.98 -3.22 6.05
C GLN A 29 -12.89 -4.20 6.49
N ARG A 30 -13.22 -5.49 6.68
CA ARG A 30 -12.27 -6.52 7.07
C ARG A 30 -11.23 -6.75 5.97
N GLU A 31 -11.65 -6.84 4.72
CA GLU A 31 -10.75 -7.01 3.57
C GLU A 31 -9.82 -5.80 3.41
N CYS A 32 -10.34 -4.59 3.61
CA CYS A 32 -9.51 -3.37 3.60
C CYS A 32 -8.49 -3.38 4.75
N GLN A 33 -8.86 -3.84 5.95
CA GLN A 33 -7.94 -3.97 7.07
C GLN A 33 -6.85 -5.00 6.78
N LEU A 34 -7.22 -6.18 6.25
CA LEU A 34 -6.27 -7.21 5.85
C LEU A 34 -5.31 -6.71 4.76
N GLU A 35 -5.83 -6.07 3.72
CA GLU A 35 -5.03 -5.46 2.66
C GLU A 35 -4.04 -4.45 3.24
N LEU A 36 -4.48 -3.56 4.14
CA LEU A 36 -3.63 -2.56 4.77
C LEU A 36 -2.46 -3.19 5.55
N GLU A 37 -2.73 -4.21 6.37
CA GLU A 37 -1.69 -4.88 7.15
C GLU A 37 -0.72 -5.67 6.24
N ILE A 38 -1.22 -6.32 5.18
CA ILE A 38 -0.37 -6.96 4.17
C ILE A 38 0.57 -5.93 3.52
N ILE A 39 0.04 -4.77 3.09
CA ILE A 39 0.85 -3.71 2.48
C ILE A 39 1.91 -3.17 3.45
N LYS A 40 1.58 -2.99 4.73
CA LYS A 40 2.57 -2.59 5.75
C LYS A 40 3.68 -3.63 5.91
N CYS A 41 3.34 -4.92 6.00
CA CYS A 41 4.30 -6.01 6.08
C CYS A 41 5.22 -6.05 4.86
N LEU A 42 4.65 -5.95 3.64
CA LEU A 42 5.42 -5.93 2.40
C LEU A 42 6.40 -4.75 2.37
N ARG A 43 5.97 -3.54 2.77
CA ARG A 43 6.86 -2.37 2.84
C ARG A 43 8.03 -2.58 3.80
N LEU A 44 7.83 -3.28 4.92
CA LEU A 44 8.93 -3.63 5.83
C LEU A 44 9.91 -4.61 5.16
N LEU A 45 9.40 -5.61 4.44
CA LEU A 45 10.20 -6.63 3.73
C LEU A 45 10.98 -6.06 2.55
N PHE A 46 10.49 -5.00 1.90
CA PHE A 46 11.22 -4.31 0.82
C PHE A 46 12.50 -3.61 1.31
N ASN A 47 12.62 -3.31 2.60
CA ASN A 47 13.86 -2.78 3.18
C ASN A 47 14.93 -3.86 3.38
N ASN A 48 14.59 -5.13 3.19
CA ASN A 48 15.54 -6.22 3.17
C ASN A 48 16.00 -6.47 1.73
N TYR A 49 17.32 -6.52 1.52
CA TYR A 49 17.91 -6.74 0.20
C TYR A 49 17.36 -8.00 -0.50
N TYR A 50 17.26 -9.13 0.20
CA TYR A 50 16.70 -10.37 -0.36
C TYR A 50 15.21 -10.22 -0.69
N GLY A 51 14.47 -9.46 0.12
CA GLY A 51 13.05 -9.21 -0.09
C GLY A 51 12.79 -8.40 -1.35
N ILE A 52 13.49 -7.28 -1.53
CA ILE A 52 13.33 -6.45 -2.73
C ILE A 52 13.82 -7.17 -4.00
N GLN A 53 14.92 -7.92 -3.91
CA GLN A 53 15.42 -8.74 -5.02
C GLN A 53 14.39 -9.78 -5.46
N GLN A 54 13.73 -10.48 -4.52
CA GLN A 54 12.65 -11.41 -4.84
C GLN A 54 11.48 -10.70 -5.54
N VAL A 55 11.06 -9.53 -5.04
CA VAL A 55 9.92 -8.78 -5.59
C VAL A 55 10.17 -8.32 -7.03
N VAL A 56 11.39 -7.90 -7.34
CA VAL A 56 11.78 -7.40 -8.66
C VAL A 56 12.15 -8.54 -9.62
N SER A 57 12.32 -9.77 -9.13
CA SER A 57 12.59 -10.96 -9.95
C SER A 57 11.37 -11.47 -10.71
N ASP A 58 10.15 -11.20 -10.22
CA ASP A 58 8.91 -11.68 -10.80
C ASP A 58 7.90 -10.53 -10.96
N PRO A 59 7.49 -10.19 -12.21
CA PRO A 59 6.49 -9.15 -12.47
C PRO A 59 5.18 -9.31 -11.70
N PHE A 60 4.80 -10.55 -11.34
CA PHE A 60 3.59 -10.83 -10.57
C PHE A 60 3.48 -9.94 -9.33
N TYR A 61 4.57 -9.74 -8.59
CA TYR A 61 4.55 -9.01 -7.32
C TYR A 61 4.24 -7.52 -7.54
N ILE A 62 4.97 -6.84 -8.42
CA ILE A 62 4.76 -5.40 -8.69
C ILE A 62 3.42 -5.15 -9.38
N ILE A 63 2.97 -6.05 -10.26
CA ILE A 63 1.65 -5.95 -10.90
C ILE A 63 0.54 -6.11 -9.83
N THR A 64 0.67 -7.08 -8.92
CA THR A 64 -0.31 -7.28 -7.83
C THR A 64 -0.32 -6.10 -6.87
N LEU A 65 0.85 -5.55 -6.52
CA LEU A 65 0.94 -4.33 -5.73
C LEU A 65 0.26 -3.14 -6.43
N THR A 66 0.45 -3.02 -7.74
CA THR A 66 -0.18 -1.97 -8.56
C THR A 66 -1.71 -2.07 -8.55
N GLN A 67 -2.28 -3.27 -8.53
CA GLN A 67 -3.72 -3.47 -8.43
C GLN A 67 -4.32 -2.97 -7.10
N SER A 68 -3.52 -2.88 -6.04
CA SER A 68 -3.97 -2.32 -4.76
C SER A 68 -4.05 -0.78 -4.77
N ILE A 69 -3.54 -0.10 -5.80
CA ILE A 69 -3.64 1.36 -5.92
C ILE A 69 -5.08 1.85 -6.13
N VAL A 70 -5.98 0.97 -6.57
CA VAL A 70 -7.43 1.24 -6.71
C VAL A 70 -8.24 0.74 -5.51
N SER A 71 -7.59 0.49 -4.38
CA SER A 71 -8.29 0.16 -3.14
C SER A 71 -9.23 1.32 -2.74
N PRO A 72 -10.44 1.04 -2.19
CA PRO A 72 -11.34 2.09 -1.71
C PRO A 72 -10.81 2.81 -0.44
N SER A 73 -9.68 2.36 0.12
CA SER A 73 -9.07 2.91 1.33
C SER A 73 -7.93 3.87 1.00
N LEU A 74 -8.09 5.16 1.33
CA LEU A 74 -7.05 6.19 1.10
C LEU A 74 -5.70 5.85 1.76
N PRO A 75 -5.64 5.34 3.02
CA PRO A 75 -4.38 4.90 3.60
C PRO A 75 -3.66 3.85 2.75
N ILE A 76 -4.38 2.90 2.15
CA ILE A 76 -3.80 1.86 1.30
C ILE A 76 -3.25 2.48 0.03
N GLN A 77 -4.03 3.33 -0.65
CA GLN A 77 -3.57 4.01 -1.86
C GLN A 77 -2.28 4.78 -1.61
N ARG A 78 -2.18 5.52 -0.49
CA ARG A 78 -0.97 6.25 -0.11
C ARG A 78 0.24 5.32 0.05
N LEU A 79 0.10 4.25 0.84
CA LEU A 79 1.21 3.31 1.07
C LEU A 79 1.65 2.59 -0.21
N VAL A 80 0.70 2.25 -1.07
CA VAL A 80 0.97 1.62 -2.37
C VAL A 80 1.67 2.61 -3.30
N CYS A 81 1.23 3.88 -3.38
CA CYS A 81 1.91 4.91 -4.16
C CYS A 81 3.36 5.11 -3.73
N ASP A 82 3.62 5.19 -2.42
CA ASP A 82 4.98 5.32 -1.87
C ASP A 82 5.84 4.11 -2.29
N ALA A 83 5.28 2.90 -2.16
CA ALA A 83 5.97 1.66 -2.54
C ALA A 83 6.21 1.56 -4.06
N LEU A 84 5.25 1.94 -4.91
CA LEU A 84 5.44 1.93 -6.37
C LEU A 84 6.45 3.00 -6.82
N THR A 85 6.46 4.15 -6.14
CA THR A 85 7.47 5.19 -6.38
C THR A 85 8.87 4.67 -6.07
N PHE A 86 9.05 3.97 -4.95
CA PHE A 86 10.30 3.26 -4.67
C PHE A 86 10.69 2.32 -5.81
N MET A 87 9.75 1.45 -6.22
CA MET A 87 10.03 0.46 -7.26
C MET A 87 10.46 1.14 -8.57
N CYS A 88 9.95 2.33 -8.89
CA CYS A 88 10.42 3.08 -10.06
C CYS A 88 11.89 3.47 -10.00
N TYR A 89 12.43 3.75 -8.81
CA TYR A 89 13.84 4.12 -8.61
C TYR A 89 14.75 2.91 -8.40
N PHE A 90 14.20 1.78 -7.95
CA PHE A 90 14.97 0.57 -7.74
C PHE A 90 15.39 -0.09 -9.07
N GLU A 91 16.70 -0.30 -9.25
CA GLU A 91 17.30 -0.92 -10.44
C GLU A 91 16.77 -0.35 -11.77
N GLN A 92 16.79 0.98 -11.92
CA GLN A 92 16.34 1.62 -13.15
C GLN A 92 17.11 1.06 -14.38
N PRO A 93 16.42 0.71 -15.49
CA PRO A 93 15.00 0.96 -15.80
C PRO A 93 14.03 -0.17 -15.43
N LYS A 94 14.49 -1.25 -14.81
CA LYS A 94 13.72 -2.48 -14.60
C LYS A 94 12.49 -2.25 -13.73
N GLY A 95 12.65 -1.67 -12.54
CA GLY A 95 11.55 -1.47 -11.61
C GLY A 95 10.47 -0.53 -12.17
N HIS A 96 10.88 0.57 -12.82
CA HIS A 96 9.96 1.46 -13.53
C HIS A 96 9.15 0.74 -14.62
N ALA A 97 9.81 -0.09 -15.44
CA ALA A 97 9.12 -0.84 -16.49
C ALA A 97 8.04 -1.79 -15.91
N LEU A 98 8.30 -2.43 -14.77
CA LEU A 98 7.34 -3.31 -14.09
C LEU A 98 6.15 -2.54 -13.52
N VAL A 99 6.36 -1.35 -12.95
CA VAL A 99 5.26 -0.48 -12.49
C VAL A 99 4.40 -0.04 -13.67
N MET A 100 5.01 0.36 -14.79
CA MET A 100 4.27 0.76 -15.99
C MET A 100 3.49 -0.40 -16.60
N GLN A 101 4.05 -1.62 -16.58
CA GLN A 101 3.35 -2.84 -16.96
C GLN A 101 2.12 -3.09 -16.06
N GLY A 102 2.26 -2.91 -14.73
CA GLY A 102 1.14 -3.01 -13.79
C GLY A 102 0.02 -2.01 -14.09
N MET A 103 0.36 -0.77 -14.42
CA MET A 103 -0.61 0.27 -14.81
C MET A 103 -1.33 -0.08 -16.12
N ASP A 104 -0.62 -0.65 -17.10
CA ASP A 104 -1.24 -1.13 -18.33
C ASP A 104 -2.21 -2.29 -18.06
N LYS A 105 -1.88 -3.23 -17.16
CA LYS A 105 -2.80 -4.29 -16.72
C LYS A 105 -4.03 -3.75 -15.99
N LEU A 106 -3.85 -2.72 -15.18
CA LEU A 106 -4.94 -2.05 -14.48
C LEU A 106 -5.90 -1.33 -15.46
N LYS A 107 -5.36 -0.77 -16.54
CA LYS A 107 -6.16 -0.20 -17.63
C LYS A 107 -6.99 -1.26 -18.35
N GLU A 108 -6.36 -2.38 -18.70
CA GLU A 108 -6.99 -3.50 -19.42
C GLU A 108 -8.21 -4.06 -18.66
N SER A 109 -8.11 -4.17 -17.33
CA SER A 109 -9.18 -4.74 -16.51
C SER A 109 -10.45 -3.86 -16.44
N GLN A 110 -10.32 -2.55 -16.67
CA GLN A 110 -11.42 -1.59 -16.56
C GLN A 110 -11.80 -0.91 -17.89
N LYS A 111 -11.22 -1.32 -19.02
CA LYS A 111 -11.44 -0.74 -20.37
C LYS A 111 -11.29 0.79 -20.40
N ASN A 112 -10.34 1.32 -19.64
CA ASN A 112 -10.10 2.76 -19.58
C ASN A 112 -9.20 3.24 -20.74
N TYR A 113 -9.27 4.55 -21.05
CA TYR A 113 -8.52 5.15 -22.15
C TYR A 113 -7.05 5.39 -21.77
N GLY A 114 -6.81 5.94 -20.58
CA GLY A 114 -5.48 6.18 -20.04
C GLY A 114 -5.05 5.10 -19.03
N ARG A 115 -3.74 4.81 -19.00
CA ARG A 115 -3.17 3.83 -18.07
C ARG A 115 -3.34 4.20 -16.58
N PHE A 116 -3.51 5.48 -16.29
CA PHE A 116 -3.67 6.02 -14.94
C PHE A 116 -5.12 6.35 -14.57
N ASP A 117 -6.05 6.30 -15.53
CA ASP A 117 -7.48 6.58 -15.29
C ASP A 117 -8.09 5.72 -14.17
N PRO A 118 -7.82 4.39 -14.07
CA PRO A 118 -8.38 3.57 -12.99
C PRO A 118 -8.06 4.13 -11.60
N TRP A 119 -6.79 4.52 -11.42
CA TRP A 119 -6.28 5.06 -10.16
C TRP A 119 -6.88 6.43 -9.88
N LEU A 120 -6.80 7.36 -10.83
CA LEU A 120 -7.28 8.74 -10.64
C LEU A 120 -8.79 8.81 -10.37
N LYS A 121 -9.59 7.97 -11.05
CA LYS A 121 -11.03 7.84 -10.79
C LYS A 121 -11.31 7.37 -9.36
N THR A 122 -10.62 6.32 -8.93
CA THR A 122 -10.77 5.80 -7.57
C THR A 122 -10.32 6.83 -6.53
N LEU A 123 -9.19 7.48 -6.74
CA LEU A 123 -8.66 8.53 -5.86
C LEU A 123 -9.65 9.69 -5.73
N SER A 124 -10.20 10.19 -6.83
CA SER A 124 -11.23 11.24 -6.82
C SER A 124 -12.44 10.82 -5.98
N ALA A 125 -12.97 9.62 -6.22
CA ALA A 125 -14.14 9.11 -5.48
C ALA A 125 -13.88 9.01 -3.97
N VAL A 126 -12.68 8.56 -3.58
CA VAL A 126 -12.28 8.44 -2.16
C VAL A 126 -12.12 9.82 -1.50
N LEU A 127 -11.62 10.83 -2.23
CA LEU A 127 -11.52 12.20 -1.75
C LEU A 127 -12.89 12.89 -1.64
N ASP A 128 -13.77 12.70 -2.63
CA ASP A 128 -15.12 13.25 -2.66
C ASP A 128 -16.01 12.67 -1.53
N GLY A 129 -15.84 11.39 -1.22
CA GLY A 129 -16.52 10.74 -0.09
C GLY A 129 -16.15 11.35 1.27
N ARG A 130 -14.94 11.88 1.41
CA ARG A 130 -14.52 12.64 2.60
C ARG A 130 -15.09 14.07 2.64
N GLY A 131 -15.35 14.67 1.49
CA GLY A 131 -15.89 16.04 1.38
C GLY A 131 -17.37 16.17 1.75
N LYS A 132 -18.15 15.09 1.71
CA LYS A 132 -19.59 15.11 2.05
C LYS A 132 -19.91 14.82 3.52
N MET A 133 -18.99 14.22 4.28
CA MET A 133 -19.19 13.84 5.69
C MET A 133 -18.63 14.87 6.69
N GLY A 134 -18.41 16.11 6.26
CA GLY A 134 -17.99 17.23 7.12
C GLY A 134 -19.12 17.95 7.85
N SER A 135 -20.38 17.52 7.69
CA SER A 135 -21.50 18.08 8.46
C SER A 135 -21.58 17.39 9.81
N VAL A 136 -20.86 17.95 10.77
CA VAL A 136 -20.89 17.57 12.19
C VAL A 136 -22.11 18.22 12.84
N VAL A 137 -23.32 17.81 12.45
CA VAL A 137 -24.53 18.15 13.21
C VAL A 137 -24.78 17.01 14.19
N GLY A 138 -24.30 17.15 15.43
CA GLY A 138 -24.75 16.32 16.55
C GLY A 138 -23.69 15.57 17.38
N ALA A 139 -22.44 16.03 17.44
CA ALA A 139 -21.51 15.50 18.45
C ALA A 139 -21.84 16.13 19.83
N SER A 140 -22.66 15.42 20.61
CA SER A 140 -22.95 15.68 22.02
C SER A 140 -21.67 15.77 22.85
N SER A 141 -21.73 16.56 23.93
CA SER A 141 -20.63 17.11 24.75
C SER A 141 -19.75 16.13 25.56
N ASP A 142 -19.78 14.82 25.32
CA ASP A 142 -19.28 13.85 26.32
C ASP A 142 -17.95 13.14 25.99
N VAL A 143 -17.22 13.51 24.93
CA VAL A 143 -15.95 12.85 24.56
C VAL A 143 -14.71 13.66 24.96
N ARG A 144 -14.63 14.11 26.21
CA ARG A 144 -13.43 14.78 26.76
C ARG A 144 -12.70 14.05 27.89
N GLN A 145 -13.07 12.83 28.25
CA GLN A 145 -12.49 12.17 29.43
C GLN A 145 -11.72 10.86 29.19
N ILE A 146 -11.41 10.50 27.93
CA ILE A 146 -10.63 9.28 27.63
C ILE A 146 -9.20 9.60 27.14
N ALA A 147 -8.87 10.87 26.91
CA ALA A 147 -7.56 11.29 26.40
C ALA A 147 -6.44 11.39 27.47
N SER A 148 -6.68 10.98 28.73
CA SER A 148 -5.75 11.31 29.84
C SER A 148 -5.00 10.13 30.49
N LYS A 149 -4.99 8.91 29.96
CA LYS A 149 -4.19 7.82 30.55
C LYS A 149 -3.61 6.82 29.55
N GLY A 150 -2.30 6.96 29.29
CA GLY A 150 -1.33 5.90 28.95
C GLY A 150 -1.50 5.20 27.59
N SER A 151 -0.46 4.90 26.82
CA SER A 151 0.90 4.52 27.19
C SER A 151 1.93 4.92 26.13
N THR A 152 2.99 5.54 26.61
CA THR A 152 4.35 5.65 26.08
C THR A 152 4.84 4.35 25.43
N ASP A 153 4.99 4.36 24.10
CA ASP A 153 5.93 3.51 23.33
C ASP A 153 6.19 4.11 21.93
N MET A 154 6.26 5.44 21.86
CA MET A 154 6.51 6.19 20.63
C MET A 154 7.87 6.93 20.59
N PRO A 155 9.02 6.26 20.85
CA PRO A 155 10.30 6.81 20.37
C PRO A 155 11.08 5.89 19.41
N VAL A 156 10.78 4.59 19.36
CA VAL A 156 11.60 3.62 18.60
C VAL A 156 11.22 3.57 17.12
N ILE A 157 9.92 3.70 16.82
CA ILE A 157 9.41 3.65 15.44
C ILE A 157 9.80 4.92 14.68
N GLU A 158 9.82 6.08 15.35
CA GLU A 158 10.14 7.36 14.72
C GLU A 158 11.62 7.47 14.31
N HIS A 159 12.53 6.90 15.11
CA HIS A 159 13.94 6.81 14.75
C HIS A 159 14.18 5.90 13.53
N ALA A 160 13.51 4.75 13.44
CA ALA A 160 13.66 3.83 12.31
C ALA A 160 13.15 4.44 10.99
N VAL A 161 12.04 5.19 11.03
CA VAL A 161 11.47 5.87 9.86
C VAL A 161 12.39 6.99 9.36
N LYS A 162 13.07 7.71 10.26
CA LYS A 162 14.00 8.78 9.89
C LYS A 162 15.26 8.27 9.19
N TYR A 163 15.83 7.16 9.67
CA TYR A 163 16.97 6.51 9.00
C TYR A 163 16.61 5.97 7.61
N GLN A 164 15.34 5.60 7.42
CA GLN A 164 14.84 5.22 6.11
C GLN A 164 14.89 6.42 5.16
N GLU A 165 14.28 7.57 5.50
CA GLU A 165 14.25 8.75 4.60
C GLU A 165 15.65 9.18 4.14
N ASP A 166 16.65 9.11 5.03
CA ASP A 166 18.04 9.49 4.71
C ASP A 166 18.76 8.51 3.76
N TYR A 167 18.32 7.25 3.67
CA TYR A 167 18.81 6.26 2.70
C TYR A 167 18.01 6.23 1.39
N TRP A 168 16.77 6.72 1.41
CA TRP A 168 15.86 6.74 0.26
C TRP A 168 16.26 7.75 -0.84
N PHE A 169 17.12 8.72 -0.52
CA PHE A 169 17.51 9.83 -1.41
C PHE A 169 19.01 9.90 -1.75
N ARG A 170 19.78 8.81 -1.57
CA ARG A 170 21.17 8.71 -2.01
C ARG A 170 21.37 7.64 -3.07
#